data_AF-A0A536PSB7-F1
#
_entry.id   AF-A0A536PSB7-F1
#
_cell.length_a   1.000
_cell.length_b   1.000
_cell.length_c   1.000
_cell.angle_alpha   90.00
_cell.angle_beta   90.00
_cell.angle_gamma   90.00
#
_symmetry.space_group_name_H-M   'P 1'
#
loop_
_entity.id
_entity.type
_entity.pdbx_description
1 polymer ?
#
loop_
_entity_poly.entity_id
_entity_poly.type
_entity_poly.pdbx_seq_one_letter_code
_entity_poly.pdbx_strand_id
1 'polypeptide(L)'
;MSRTSPGYVRVQDDAGGWSVEIPEHWYQVPAPQHGFEVRSYDPTGMDYGGNFPPPGGVFVRMQMEQNPNKLDPSGFFQPPQTPGYQIRDHQQVTIAGQPAEMWSIWQSQPADWGKLEPTLYWYVRSPYFDDRMVVIHAVPAASPLRAQVERIVASLRFSPPTPVVLKPLVSRQKAIEQATAIDDNLGATITRVEAKLVLYKEWERASASGRSFATDPDMLVWVVVRAGRGLYCGMGGPLGASTRECHVSFSVLPARPPDQAGVFGTMPAWPAWFDQLTDLDPN
;
A
#
# COMPACT_ATOMS: atom_id res chain seq x y z
N MET A 1 26.95 -17.04 -7.84
CA MET A 1 26.72 -16.77 -6.41
C MET A 1 27.28 -15.39 -6.12
N SER A 2 26.42 -14.38 -5.89
CA SER A 2 26.88 -13.03 -5.56
C SER A 2 27.33 -13.01 -4.10
N ARG A 3 28.60 -12.65 -3.84
CA ARG A 3 29.08 -12.40 -2.47
C ARG A 3 28.39 -11.15 -1.94
N THR A 4 27.75 -11.25 -0.78
CA THR A 4 27.31 -10.11 0.01
C THR A 4 28.50 -9.27 0.45
N SER A 5 28.35 -7.95 0.45
CA SER A 5 29.34 -7.05 1.03
C SER A 5 29.60 -7.38 2.51
N PRO A 6 30.85 -7.34 3.02
CA PRO A 6 31.12 -7.52 4.45
C PRO A 6 30.30 -6.56 5.32
N GLY A 7 29.63 -7.07 6.36
CA GLY A 7 28.75 -6.29 7.25
C GLY A 7 27.33 -6.04 6.72
N TYR A 8 26.99 -6.64 5.57
CA TYR A 8 25.66 -6.54 4.96
C TYR A 8 25.05 -7.92 4.71
N VAL A 9 23.75 -8.01 4.86
CA VAL A 9 22.94 -9.19 4.52
C VAL A 9 22.03 -8.88 3.35
N ARG A 10 21.80 -9.90 2.51
CA ARG A 10 20.88 -9.78 1.39
C ARG A 10 19.46 -10.04 1.87
N VAL A 11 18.56 -9.12 1.53
CA VAL A 11 17.10 -9.27 1.67
C VAL A 11 16.51 -9.34 0.27
N GLN A 12 15.53 -10.21 0.07
CA GLN A 12 14.88 -10.37 -1.22
C GLN A 12 13.40 -10.70 -1.04
N ASP A 13 12.59 -10.30 -2.01
CA ASP A 13 11.24 -10.79 -2.22
C ASP A 13 11.17 -11.37 -3.63
N ASP A 14 11.07 -12.71 -3.70
CA ASP A 14 11.03 -13.41 -4.98
C ASP A 14 9.73 -13.14 -5.74
N ALA A 15 8.61 -12.89 -5.04
CA ALA A 15 7.34 -12.51 -5.66
C ALA A 15 7.34 -11.06 -6.12
N GLY A 16 7.96 -10.17 -5.34
CA GLY A 16 8.23 -8.78 -5.73
C GLY A 16 9.32 -8.62 -6.80
N GLY A 17 10.11 -9.65 -7.06
CA GLY A 17 11.15 -9.64 -8.09
C GLY A 17 12.31 -8.68 -7.79
N TRP A 18 12.73 -8.57 -6.53
CA TRP A 18 13.83 -7.68 -6.15
C TRP A 18 14.70 -8.25 -5.02
N SER A 19 15.91 -7.69 -4.90
CA SER A 19 16.76 -7.87 -3.72
C SER A 19 17.60 -6.63 -3.42
N VAL A 20 17.95 -6.44 -2.15
CA VAL A 20 18.82 -5.37 -1.64
C VAL A 20 19.82 -5.94 -0.62
N GLU A 21 20.89 -5.21 -0.36
CA GLU A 21 21.81 -5.43 0.75
C GLU A 21 21.52 -4.41 1.87
N ILE A 22 21.32 -4.89 3.10
CA ILE A 22 21.09 -4.05 4.28
C ILE A 22 22.19 -4.29 5.32
N PRO A 23 22.54 -3.32 6.18
CA PRO A 23 23.47 -3.56 7.27
C PRO A 23 22.98 -4.68 8.18
N GLU A 24 23.85 -5.63 8.52
CA GLU A 24 23.47 -6.86 9.24
C GLU A 24 22.90 -6.64 10.65
N HIS A 25 23.19 -5.47 11.25
CA HIS A 25 22.78 -5.09 12.59
C HIS A 25 21.50 -4.22 12.59
N TRP A 26 20.88 -3.98 11.44
CA TRP A 26 19.62 -3.24 11.34
C TRP A 26 18.43 -4.18 11.50
N TYR A 27 17.34 -3.64 12.03
CA TYR A 27 16.12 -4.38 12.32
C TYR A 27 15.20 -4.40 11.11
N GLN A 28 14.84 -5.58 10.63
CA GLN A 28 13.84 -5.77 9.59
C GLN A 28 12.43 -5.77 10.20
N VAL A 29 11.49 -5.11 9.53
CA VAL A 29 10.08 -5.03 9.92
C VAL A 29 9.22 -5.45 8.72
N PRO A 30 8.07 -6.13 8.93
CA PRO A 30 7.13 -6.40 7.85
C PRO A 30 6.72 -5.11 7.13
N ALA A 31 6.75 -5.14 5.80
CA ALA A 31 6.28 -4.05 4.95
C ALA A 31 5.22 -4.55 3.97
N PRO A 32 4.23 -3.71 3.62
CA PRO A 32 3.20 -4.09 2.69
C PRO A 32 3.71 -4.04 1.23
N GLN A 33 2.90 -4.52 0.29
CA GLN A 33 3.08 -4.33 -1.16
C GLN A 33 4.39 -4.91 -1.69
N HIS A 34 4.68 -6.17 -1.36
CA HIS A 34 5.95 -6.83 -1.70
C HIS A 34 7.19 -5.95 -1.40
N GLY A 35 7.14 -5.23 -0.28
CA GLY A 35 8.15 -4.25 0.12
C GLY A 35 9.12 -4.76 1.18
N PHE A 36 9.94 -3.85 1.70
CA PHE A 36 10.68 -4.08 2.95
C PHE A 36 10.73 -2.81 3.78
N GLU A 37 10.92 -2.98 5.08
CA GLU A 37 11.29 -1.89 5.98
C GLU A 37 12.45 -2.32 6.86
N VAL A 38 13.45 -1.45 6.98
CA VAL A 38 14.60 -1.63 7.85
C VAL A 38 14.85 -0.40 8.70
N ARG A 39 15.28 -0.61 9.94
CA ARG A 39 15.52 0.44 10.91
C ARG A 39 16.91 0.28 11.53
N SER A 40 17.62 1.39 11.72
CA SER A 40 18.90 1.39 12.42
C SER A 40 18.76 1.29 13.94
N TYR A 41 17.54 1.11 14.45
CA TYR A 41 17.17 1.14 15.86
C TYR A 41 16.10 0.07 16.13
N ASP A 42 16.02 -0.38 17.38
CA ASP A 42 15.07 -1.41 17.81
C ASP A 42 13.63 -0.89 17.69
N PRO A 43 12.74 -1.56 16.92
CA PRO A 43 11.33 -1.17 16.81
C PRO A 43 10.48 -1.55 18.04
N THR A 44 10.99 -2.37 18.96
CA THR A 44 10.21 -2.92 20.07
C THR A 44 9.79 -1.83 21.06
N GLY A 45 8.49 -1.72 21.35
CA GLY A 45 7.96 -0.73 22.30
C GLY A 45 7.75 0.68 21.71
N MET A 46 7.99 0.88 20.42
CA MET A 46 7.58 2.09 19.71
C MET A 46 6.13 1.93 19.24
N ASP A 47 5.21 2.72 19.81
CA ASP A 47 3.85 2.82 19.27
C ASP A 47 3.94 3.23 17.80
N TYR A 48 3.23 2.51 16.92
CA TYR A 48 3.12 2.79 15.47
C TYR A 48 2.62 4.22 15.15
N GLY A 49 2.37 5.07 16.16
CA GLY A 49 1.98 6.48 16.06
C GLY A 49 3.10 7.47 15.77
N GLY A 50 4.36 7.05 15.68
CA GLY A 50 5.47 7.93 15.30
C GLY A 50 6.29 7.39 14.14
N ASN A 51 6.03 7.86 12.92
CA ASN A 51 6.88 7.67 11.73
C ASN A 51 8.27 8.34 11.86
N PHE A 52 8.76 8.58 13.08
CA PHE A 52 9.99 9.34 13.33
C PHE A 52 10.97 8.51 14.16
N PRO A 53 12.17 8.24 13.62
CA PRO A 53 13.24 7.61 14.37
C PRO A 53 13.62 8.38 15.64
N PRO A 54 14.17 7.68 16.66
CA PRO A 54 14.87 8.36 17.74
C PRO A 54 16.07 9.17 17.20
N PRO A 55 16.61 10.15 17.97
CA PRO A 55 17.79 10.91 17.56
C PRO A 55 18.96 10.01 17.11
N GLY A 56 19.51 10.29 15.93
CA GLY A 56 20.58 9.49 15.32
C GLY A 56 20.10 8.22 14.59
N GLY A 57 18.83 7.84 14.75
CA GLY A 57 18.22 6.73 14.02
C GLY A 57 17.79 7.11 12.60
N VAL A 58 17.62 6.10 11.75
CA VAL A 58 17.03 6.20 10.40
C VAL A 58 16.22 4.95 10.11
N PHE A 59 15.17 5.08 9.31
CA PHE A 59 14.55 3.93 8.67
C PHE A 59 14.54 4.10 7.16
N VAL A 60 14.49 2.97 6.46
CA VAL A 60 14.29 2.88 5.01
C VAL A 60 13.12 1.96 4.76
N ARG A 61 12.14 2.42 3.99
CA ARG A 61 11.03 1.60 3.52
C ARG A 61 11.02 1.59 2.00
N MET A 62 10.81 0.42 1.42
CA MET A 62 10.52 0.26 0.01
C MET A 62 9.13 -0.38 -0.16
N GLN A 63 8.36 0.10 -1.11
CA GLN A 63 7.04 -0.41 -1.47
C GLN A 63 6.91 -0.53 -2.99
N MET A 64 6.17 -1.54 -3.46
CA MET A 64 5.78 -1.65 -4.88
C MET A 64 4.38 -1.06 -5.07
N GLU A 65 4.30 0.26 -5.17
CA GLU A 65 3.03 0.98 -5.29
C GLU A 65 2.39 0.80 -6.66
N GLN A 66 1.06 0.91 -6.73
CA GLN A 66 0.34 0.84 -8.00
C GLN A 66 0.61 2.04 -8.91
N ASN A 67 0.91 1.72 -10.17
CA ASN A 67 1.08 2.68 -11.25
C ASN A 67 0.28 2.26 -12.49
N PRO A 68 -1.07 2.20 -12.42
CA PRO A 68 -1.91 1.70 -13.51
C PRO A 68 -1.82 2.53 -14.79
N ASN A 69 -1.47 3.81 -14.65
CA ASN A 69 -1.28 4.73 -15.79
C ASN A 69 0.12 4.62 -16.41
N LYS A 70 0.97 3.72 -15.91
CA LYS A 70 2.33 3.45 -16.40
C LYS A 70 3.20 4.70 -16.47
N LEU A 71 3.03 5.60 -15.50
CA LEU A 71 3.77 6.85 -15.40
C LEU A 71 5.26 6.54 -15.25
N ASP A 72 6.11 7.39 -15.81
CA ASP A 72 7.52 7.40 -15.51
C ASP A 72 7.75 7.96 -14.08
N PRO A 73 8.95 7.78 -13.50
CA PRO A 73 9.25 8.27 -12.16
C PRO A 73 8.94 9.76 -11.93
N SER A 74 9.18 10.61 -12.94
CA SER A 74 8.95 12.05 -12.87
C SER A 74 7.45 12.40 -12.88
N GLY A 75 6.64 11.68 -13.66
CA GLY A 75 5.19 11.86 -13.69
C GLY A 75 4.45 11.18 -12.54
N PHE A 76 5.03 10.14 -11.93
CA PHE A 76 4.43 9.41 -10.83
C PHE A 76 4.37 10.24 -9.55
N PHE A 77 5.47 10.89 -9.18
CA PHE A 77 5.48 11.78 -8.04
C PHE A 77 4.81 13.11 -8.40
N GLN A 78 3.76 13.46 -7.68
CA GLN A 78 3.10 14.75 -7.78
C GLN A 78 3.28 15.46 -6.43
N PRO A 79 4.23 16.40 -6.29
CA PRO A 79 4.42 17.11 -5.04
C PRO A 79 3.12 17.79 -4.64
N PRO A 80 2.63 17.60 -3.40
CA PRO A 80 1.42 18.24 -2.96
C PRO A 80 1.56 19.76 -3.07
N GLN A 81 0.64 20.41 -3.77
CA GLN A 81 0.60 21.87 -3.91
C GLN A 81 0.12 22.58 -2.63
N THR A 82 -0.14 21.82 -1.57
CA THR A 82 -0.61 22.32 -0.28
C THR A 82 0.50 23.03 0.49
N PRO A 83 0.18 24.15 1.19
CA PRO A 83 1.12 24.82 2.08
C PRO A 83 1.74 23.83 3.07
N GLY A 84 3.07 23.82 3.14
CA GLY A 84 3.81 22.97 4.07
C GLY A 84 4.69 21.89 3.44
N TYR A 85 4.64 21.70 2.13
CA TYR A 85 5.64 20.88 1.43
C TYR A 85 6.69 21.77 0.78
N GLN A 86 7.97 21.48 1.03
CA GLN A 86 9.11 22.15 0.42
C GLN A 86 10.05 21.11 -0.17
N ILE A 87 10.24 21.17 -1.48
CA ILE A 87 11.27 20.39 -2.16
C ILE A 87 12.62 21.04 -1.85
N ARG A 88 13.52 20.28 -1.21
CA ARG A 88 14.87 20.71 -0.82
C ARG A 88 15.91 20.35 -1.86
N ASP A 89 15.76 19.18 -2.48
CA ASP A 89 16.67 18.67 -3.50
C ASP A 89 15.88 17.78 -4.46
N HIS A 90 16.35 17.72 -5.71
CA HIS A 90 15.80 16.90 -6.77
C HIS A 90 16.91 16.49 -7.72
N GLN A 91 17.05 15.19 -7.98
CA GLN A 91 18.08 14.65 -8.86
C GLN A 91 17.55 13.48 -9.68
N GLN A 92 17.93 13.46 -10.96
CA GLN A 92 17.80 12.27 -11.79
C GLN A 92 18.97 11.34 -11.53
N VAL A 93 18.66 10.09 -11.20
CA VAL A 93 19.65 9.06 -10.85
C VAL A 93 19.40 7.77 -11.64
N THR A 94 20.33 6.83 -11.56
CA THR A 94 20.14 5.48 -12.11
C THR A 94 20.21 4.47 -10.98
N ILE A 95 19.19 3.63 -10.84
CA ILE A 95 19.10 2.59 -9.80
C ILE A 95 18.81 1.27 -10.51
N ALA A 96 19.58 0.22 -10.20
CA ALA A 96 19.44 -1.09 -10.83
C ALA A 96 19.43 -1.06 -12.38
N GLY A 97 20.13 -0.09 -12.99
CA GLY A 97 20.16 0.12 -14.45
C GLY A 97 18.90 0.79 -15.02
N GLN A 98 17.98 1.26 -14.19
CA GLN A 98 16.75 1.95 -14.58
C GLN A 98 16.85 3.45 -14.27
N PRO A 99 16.30 4.33 -15.12
CA PRO A 99 16.10 5.73 -14.78
C PRO A 99 15.24 5.87 -13.51
N ALA A 100 15.62 6.78 -12.63
CA ALA A 100 14.96 7.01 -11.36
C ALA A 100 15.02 8.49 -10.97
N GLU A 101 14.11 8.90 -10.09
CA GLU A 101 14.05 10.26 -9.55
C GLU A 101 14.30 10.21 -8.04
N MET A 102 15.19 11.06 -7.54
CA MET A 102 15.46 11.26 -6.12
C MET A 102 14.94 12.63 -5.68
N TRP A 103 14.15 12.67 -4.63
CA TRP A 103 13.61 13.90 -4.05
C TRP A 103 13.93 13.97 -2.56
N SER A 104 14.38 15.13 -2.09
CA SER A 104 14.43 15.45 -0.66
C SER A 104 13.29 16.39 -0.34
N ILE A 105 12.30 15.93 0.43
CA ILE A 105 11.06 16.68 0.68
C ILE A 105 10.93 16.96 2.17
N TRP A 106 10.74 18.23 2.49
CA TRP A 106 10.33 18.66 3.80
C TRP A 106 8.81 18.83 3.83
N GLN A 107 8.12 18.22 4.77
CA GLN A 107 6.70 18.45 5.06
C GLN A 107 6.59 19.33 6.32
N SER A 108 5.44 19.95 6.61
CA SER A 108 5.29 20.90 7.74
C SER A 108 4.08 20.66 8.64
N GLN A 109 3.34 19.54 8.51
CA GLN A 109 2.11 19.33 9.29
C GLN A 109 1.83 17.88 9.71
N PRO A 110 1.33 17.65 10.96
CA PRO A 110 0.85 18.65 11.94
C PRO A 110 1.83 19.09 13.07
N ALA A 111 2.11 20.40 13.10
CA ALA A 111 2.52 21.38 14.13
C ALA A 111 3.64 21.19 15.20
N ASP A 112 3.95 20.02 15.78
CA ASP A 112 5.11 19.90 16.70
C ASP A 112 6.49 19.71 16.00
N TRP A 113 6.79 20.56 14.99
CA TRP A 113 7.78 20.35 13.91
C TRP A 113 9.17 20.97 14.13
N GLY A 114 9.60 21.19 15.38
CA GLY A 114 10.99 21.55 15.68
C GLY A 114 12.00 20.40 15.46
N LYS A 115 11.52 19.21 15.07
CA LYS A 115 12.28 17.96 14.93
C LYS A 115 12.14 17.32 13.55
N LEU A 116 11.55 18.04 12.58
CA LEU A 116 11.13 17.43 11.33
C LEU A 116 12.14 17.67 10.22
N GLU A 117 12.94 16.63 10.04
CA GLU A 117 13.94 16.50 9.00
C GLU A 117 13.28 16.14 7.66
N PRO A 118 13.87 16.54 6.51
CA PRO A 118 13.37 16.13 5.21
C PRO A 118 13.33 14.59 5.09
N THR A 119 12.48 14.07 4.21
CA THR A 119 12.46 12.67 3.79
C THR A 119 13.11 12.55 2.43
N LEU A 120 13.98 11.55 2.25
CA LEU A 120 14.47 11.18 0.92
C LEU A 120 13.46 10.22 0.29
N TYR A 121 13.14 10.43 -0.97
CA TYR A 121 12.33 9.55 -1.80
C TYR A 121 13.08 9.18 -3.07
N TRP A 122 12.99 7.92 -3.45
CA TRP A 122 13.41 7.42 -4.77
C TRP A 122 12.24 6.75 -5.46
N TYR A 123 12.05 7.07 -6.72
CA TYR A 123 11.03 6.47 -7.58
C TYR A 123 11.75 5.76 -8.73
N VAL A 124 11.56 4.45 -8.86
CA VAL A 124 12.20 3.65 -9.90
C VAL A 124 11.22 2.61 -10.46
N ARG A 125 11.24 2.39 -11.77
CA ARG A 125 10.42 1.34 -12.39
C ARG A 125 11.11 -0.01 -12.28
N SER A 126 10.35 -1.05 -11.96
CA SER A 126 10.79 -2.42 -12.19
C SER A 126 10.68 -2.74 -13.69
N PRO A 127 11.66 -3.45 -14.29
CA PRO A 127 11.55 -3.94 -15.66
C PRO A 127 10.54 -5.09 -15.80
N TYR A 128 10.07 -5.68 -14.70
CA TYR A 128 9.19 -6.85 -14.71
C TYR A 128 7.73 -6.55 -14.34
N PHE A 129 7.46 -5.38 -13.77
CA PHE A 129 6.11 -4.92 -13.44
C PHE A 129 5.84 -3.61 -14.17
N ASP A 130 4.94 -3.63 -15.15
CA ASP A 130 4.59 -2.45 -15.93
C ASP A 130 3.53 -1.56 -15.25
N ASP A 131 2.85 -2.09 -14.22
CA ASP A 131 1.80 -1.46 -13.43
C ASP A 131 2.26 -1.10 -12.00
N ARG A 132 3.57 -1.08 -11.74
CA ARG A 132 4.16 -0.75 -10.44
C ARG A 132 5.18 0.37 -10.52
N MET A 133 5.28 1.13 -9.43
CA MET A 133 6.42 2.00 -9.12
C MET A 133 7.08 1.48 -7.85
N VAL A 134 8.39 1.30 -7.88
CA VAL A 134 9.15 1.03 -6.66
C VAL A 134 9.43 2.36 -6.00
N VAL A 135 8.83 2.57 -4.84
CA VAL A 135 8.97 3.77 -4.03
C VAL A 135 9.82 3.43 -2.83
N ILE A 136 11.01 4.02 -2.74
CA ILE A 136 11.87 3.90 -1.57
C ILE A 136 11.86 5.23 -0.85
N HIS A 137 11.69 5.23 0.46
CA HIS A 137 11.87 6.44 1.26
C HIS A 137 12.69 6.19 2.51
N ALA A 138 13.38 7.23 2.95
CA ALA A 138 14.19 7.21 4.15
C ALA A 138 14.01 8.48 4.97
N VAL A 139 13.85 8.30 6.28
CA VAL A 139 13.67 9.39 7.25
C VAL A 139 14.61 9.15 8.42
N PRO A 140 15.36 10.17 8.90
CA PRO A 140 15.50 11.50 8.32
C PRO A 140 16.54 11.57 7.19
N ALA A 141 16.37 12.50 6.25
CA ALA A 141 17.28 12.74 5.12
C ALA A 141 18.68 13.20 5.54
N ALA A 142 18.75 14.03 6.59
CA ALA A 142 20.01 14.55 7.13
C ALA A 142 20.65 13.59 8.17
N SER A 143 20.21 12.33 8.23
CA SER A 143 20.81 11.34 9.15
C SER A 143 22.32 11.19 8.90
N PRO A 144 23.15 11.06 9.95
CA PRO A 144 24.56 10.67 9.79
C PRO A 144 24.71 9.30 9.11
N LEU A 145 23.64 8.49 9.05
CA LEU A 145 23.59 7.19 8.39
C LEU A 145 23.19 7.26 6.91
N ARG A 146 23.06 8.46 6.32
CA ARG A 146 22.64 8.65 4.92
C ARG A 146 23.46 7.83 3.92
N ALA A 147 24.79 7.73 4.10
CA ALA A 147 25.64 6.94 3.22
C ALA A 147 25.28 5.44 3.23
N GLN A 148 24.83 4.91 4.38
CA GLN A 148 24.35 3.52 4.46
C GLN A 148 23.00 3.37 3.77
N VAL A 149 22.10 4.35 3.90
CA VAL A 149 20.81 4.39 3.18
C VAL A 149 21.03 4.39 1.66
N GLU A 150 21.87 5.29 1.15
CA GLU A 150 22.15 5.38 -0.29
C GLU A 150 22.79 4.09 -0.81
N ARG A 151 23.60 3.39 0.01
CA ARG A 151 24.13 2.07 -0.33
C ARG A 151 23.04 0.99 -0.40
N ILE A 152 22.07 0.99 0.51
CA ILE A 152 20.91 0.08 0.43
C ILE A 152 20.20 0.31 -0.91
N VAL A 153 19.90 1.56 -1.27
CA VAL A 153 19.24 1.91 -2.54
C VAL A 153 20.08 1.48 -3.75
N ALA A 154 21.39 1.77 -3.76
CA ALA A 154 22.29 1.41 -4.85
C ALA A 154 22.48 -0.10 -5.02
N SER A 155 22.26 -0.87 -3.95
CA SER A 155 22.34 -2.33 -3.97
C SER A 155 21.10 -2.99 -4.60
N LEU A 156 20.02 -2.24 -4.87
CA LEU A 156 18.82 -2.78 -5.48
C LEU A 156 19.12 -3.52 -6.78
N ARG A 157 18.59 -4.73 -6.90
CA ARG A 157 18.63 -5.55 -8.10
C ARG A 157 17.24 -6.08 -8.38
N PHE A 158 16.83 -6.02 -9.64
CA PHE A 158 15.60 -6.66 -10.11
C PHE A 158 15.88 -8.06 -10.65
N SER A 159 14.93 -8.96 -10.46
CA SER A 159 14.89 -10.30 -11.02
C SER A 159 13.47 -10.65 -11.46
N PRO A 160 13.27 -11.55 -12.42
CA PRO A 160 11.94 -11.99 -12.81
C PRO A 160 11.15 -12.46 -11.57
N PRO A 161 9.92 -11.95 -11.34
CA PRO A 161 9.14 -12.33 -10.18
C PRO A 161 8.72 -13.80 -10.29
N THR A 162 8.73 -14.48 -9.15
CA THR A 162 8.19 -15.83 -9.03
C THR A 162 6.66 -15.72 -8.97
N PRO A 163 5.92 -16.34 -9.91
CA PRO A 163 4.47 -16.30 -9.88
C PRO A 163 3.93 -16.87 -8.57
N VAL A 164 3.10 -16.08 -7.88
CA VAL A 164 2.40 -16.55 -6.68
C VAL A 164 1.11 -17.22 -7.12
N VAL A 165 0.90 -18.47 -6.70
CA VAL A 165 -0.40 -19.13 -6.85
C VAL A 165 -1.36 -18.51 -5.83
N LEU A 166 -2.22 -17.62 -6.32
CA LEU A 166 -3.24 -16.95 -5.53
C LEU A 166 -4.48 -17.86 -5.43
N LYS A 167 -4.73 -18.42 -4.24
CA LYS A 167 -5.96 -19.16 -3.92
C LYS A 167 -6.69 -18.49 -2.75
N PRO A 168 -8.01 -18.28 -2.82
CA PRO A 168 -8.77 -17.76 -1.69
C PRO A 168 -8.75 -18.78 -0.54
N LEU A 169 -8.61 -18.29 0.69
CA LEU A 169 -8.77 -19.08 1.93
C LEU A 169 -10.12 -18.81 2.61
N VAL A 170 -10.78 -17.71 2.25
CA VAL A 170 -12.17 -17.39 2.60
C VAL A 170 -13.04 -17.74 1.39
N SER A 171 -14.10 -18.54 1.59
CA SER A 171 -15.04 -18.88 0.51
C SER A 171 -15.97 -17.72 0.18
N ARG A 172 -16.55 -17.73 -1.04
CA ARG A 172 -17.57 -16.75 -1.45
C ARG A 172 -18.71 -16.63 -0.42
N GLN A 173 -19.22 -17.77 0.02
CA GLN A 173 -20.31 -17.83 1.00
C GLN A 173 -19.93 -17.19 2.34
N LYS A 174 -18.74 -17.49 2.85
CA LYS A 174 -18.25 -16.89 4.10
C LYS A 174 -18.04 -15.38 3.98
N ALA A 175 -17.56 -14.91 2.82
CA ALA A 175 -17.43 -13.48 2.57
C ALA A 175 -18.79 -12.77 2.52
N ILE A 176 -19.81 -13.39 1.90
CA ILE A 176 -21.19 -12.89 1.92
C ILE A 176 -21.72 -12.82 3.34
N GLU A 177 -21.60 -13.90 4.12
CA GLU A 177 -22.04 -13.93 5.53
C GLU A 177 -21.36 -12.85 6.38
N GLN A 178 -20.05 -12.65 6.20
CA GLN A 178 -19.32 -11.58 6.87
C GLN A 178 -19.82 -10.18 6.47
N ALA A 179 -20.12 -9.98 5.18
CA ALA A 179 -20.61 -8.71 4.68
C ALA A 179 -22.02 -8.39 5.19
N THR A 180 -22.93 -9.38 5.22
CA THR A 180 -24.34 -9.17 5.60
C THR A 180 -24.59 -9.18 7.11
N ALA A 181 -23.65 -9.69 7.92
CA ALA A 181 -23.83 -9.84 9.36
C ALA A 181 -24.32 -8.57 10.08
N ILE A 182 -23.83 -7.39 9.69
CA ILE A 182 -24.29 -6.12 10.29
C ILE A 182 -25.72 -5.81 9.87
N ASP A 183 -26.10 -6.01 8.60
CA ASP A 183 -27.46 -5.70 8.14
C ASP A 183 -28.48 -6.67 8.74
N ASP A 184 -28.11 -7.94 8.85
CA ASP A 184 -28.94 -8.98 9.48
C ASP A 184 -29.22 -8.63 10.95
N ASN A 185 -28.20 -8.16 11.68
CA ASN A 185 -28.35 -7.67 13.05
C ASN A 185 -29.23 -6.40 13.17
N LEU A 186 -29.31 -5.60 12.11
CA LEU A 186 -30.17 -4.42 12.04
C LEU A 186 -31.60 -4.74 11.55
N GLY A 187 -31.89 -6.00 11.23
CA GLY A 187 -33.20 -6.40 10.68
C GLY A 187 -33.43 -5.90 9.26
N ALA A 188 -32.36 -5.64 8.50
CA ALA A 188 -32.46 -5.22 7.11
C ALA A 188 -33.08 -6.31 6.23
N THR A 189 -33.67 -5.90 5.10
CA THR A 189 -34.14 -6.84 4.08
C THR A 189 -33.22 -6.76 2.87
N ILE A 190 -32.41 -7.80 2.64
CA ILE A 190 -31.53 -7.92 1.49
C ILE A 190 -32.31 -8.57 0.34
N THR A 191 -32.40 -7.90 -0.81
CA THR A 191 -33.11 -8.37 -2.00
C THR A 191 -32.18 -8.86 -3.10
N ARG A 192 -30.91 -8.45 -3.07
CA ARG A 192 -29.86 -8.91 -3.99
C ARG A 192 -28.52 -8.89 -3.29
N VAL A 193 -27.71 -9.93 -3.48
CA VAL A 193 -26.32 -9.97 -3.03
C VAL A 193 -25.49 -10.71 -4.06
N GLU A 194 -24.33 -10.17 -4.39
CA GLU A 194 -23.35 -10.79 -5.27
C GLU A 194 -21.95 -10.56 -4.72
N ALA A 195 -21.06 -11.53 -4.95
CA ALA A 195 -19.68 -11.48 -4.53
C ALA A 195 -18.76 -11.95 -5.66
N LYS A 196 -17.73 -11.17 -5.95
CA LYS A 196 -16.70 -11.50 -6.94
C LYS A 196 -15.33 -11.51 -6.26
N LEU A 197 -14.51 -12.49 -6.60
CA LEU A 197 -13.12 -12.56 -6.19
C LEU A 197 -12.28 -11.80 -7.21
N VAL A 198 -11.48 -10.83 -6.77
CA VAL A 198 -10.64 -10.00 -7.65
C VAL A 198 -9.30 -9.69 -6.99
N LEU A 199 -8.35 -9.16 -7.76
CA LEU A 199 -7.19 -8.49 -7.17
C LEU A 199 -7.60 -7.10 -6.67
N TYR A 200 -7.01 -6.66 -5.56
CA TYR A 200 -7.32 -5.37 -4.96
C TYR A 200 -7.15 -4.20 -5.96
N LYS A 201 -6.09 -4.24 -6.79
CA LYS A 201 -5.87 -3.26 -7.87
C LYS A 201 -6.98 -3.20 -8.91
N GLU A 202 -7.65 -4.31 -9.18
CA GLU A 202 -8.73 -4.37 -10.16
C GLU A 202 -9.98 -3.69 -9.63
N TRP A 203 -10.28 -3.88 -8.34
CA TRP A 203 -11.33 -3.15 -7.64
C TRP A 203 -11.04 -1.65 -7.59
N GLU A 204 -9.82 -1.23 -7.20
CA GLU A 204 -9.47 0.20 -7.13
C GLU A 204 -9.62 0.88 -8.50
N ARG A 205 -9.17 0.21 -9.55
CA ARG A 205 -9.30 0.68 -10.93
C ARG A 205 -10.76 0.79 -11.37
N ALA A 206 -11.58 -0.23 -11.09
CA ALA A 206 -12.98 -0.24 -11.52
C ALA A 206 -13.85 0.75 -10.74
N SER A 207 -13.65 0.84 -9.42
CA SER A 207 -14.45 1.69 -8.54
C SER A 207 -14.00 3.16 -8.52
N ALA A 208 -12.81 3.46 -9.06
CA ALA A 208 -12.16 4.77 -8.95
C ALA A 208 -12.00 5.24 -7.49
N SER A 209 -11.79 4.32 -6.55
CA SER A 209 -11.65 4.59 -5.11
C SER A 209 -10.39 5.36 -4.72
N GLY A 210 -9.49 5.62 -5.66
CA GLY A 210 -8.13 6.07 -5.39
C GLY A 210 -7.20 4.88 -5.15
N ARG A 211 -5.95 5.18 -4.76
CA ARG A 211 -4.88 4.19 -4.55
C ARG A 211 -4.60 4.02 -3.07
N SER A 212 -4.59 2.79 -2.59
CA SER A 212 -4.10 2.45 -1.26
C SER A 212 -2.58 2.38 -1.26
N PHE A 213 -1.97 3.11 -0.34
CA PHE A 213 -0.53 3.08 -0.08
C PHE A 213 -0.15 2.02 0.96
N ALA A 214 -1.12 1.23 1.42
CA ALA A 214 -0.92 0.24 2.49
C ALA A 214 -1.38 -1.17 2.12
N THR A 215 -2.27 -1.32 1.13
CA THR A 215 -2.76 -2.64 0.70
C THR A 215 -1.97 -3.16 -0.47
N ASP A 216 -1.57 -4.44 -0.42
CA ASP A 216 -0.90 -5.09 -1.53
C ASP A 216 -1.82 -5.09 -2.77
N PRO A 217 -1.38 -4.52 -3.90
CA PRO A 217 -2.18 -4.49 -5.12
C PRO A 217 -2.59 -5.85 -5.66
N ASP A 218 -1.78 -6.89 -5.41
CA ASP A 218 -2.02 -8.27 -5.84
C ASP A 218 -2.70 -9.11 -4.76
N MET A 219 -3.17 -8.47 -3.68
CA MET A 219 -4.02 -9.11 -2.68
C MET A 219 -5.33 -9.56 -3.30
N LEU A 220 -5.68 -10.84 -3.10
CA LEU A 220 -7.02 -11.34 -3.41
C LEU A 220 -8.03 -10.80 -2.39
N VAL A 221 -9.11 -10.22 -2.90
CA VAL A 221 -10.21 -9.69 -2.11
C VAL A 221 -11.57 -10.12 -2.65
N TRP A 222 -12.50 -10.29 -1.74
CA TRP A 222 -13.92 -10.43 -2.05
C TRP A 222 -14.54 -9.05 -2.11
N VAL A 223 -15.08 -8.68 -3.26
CA VAL A 223 -15.96 -7.53 -3.39
C VAL A 223 -17.39 -8.05 -3.30
N VAL A 224 -18.08 -7.72 -2.22
CA VAL A 224 -19.47 -8.11 -1.98
C VAL A 224 -20.35 -6.88 -2.14
N VAL A 225 -21.32 -6.93 -3.05
CA VAL A 225 -22.31 -5.87 -3.26
C VAL A 225 -23.68 -6.39 -2.87
N ARG A 226 -24.43 -5.60 -2.12
CA ARG A 226 -25.75 -5.96 -1.61
C ARG A 226 -26.73 -4.82 -1.81
N ALA A 227 -27.97 -5.16 -2.13
CA ALA A 227 -29.07 -4.24 -2.30
C ALA A 227 -30.27 -4.66 -1.44
N GLY A 228 -31.04 -3.68 -0.98
CA GLY A 228 -32.10 -3.94 -0.02
C GLY A 228 -32.71 -2.69 0.61
N ARG A 229 -33.34 -2.91 1.78
CA ARG A 229 -33.90 -1.87 2.64
C ARG A 229 -33.33 -1.97 4.04
N GLY A 230 -33.06 -0.82 4.66
CA GLY A 230 -32.45 -0.74 5.99
C GLY A 230 -30.98 -1.19 6.06
N LEU A 231 -30.25 -1.17 4.94
CA LEU A 231 -28.83 -1.58 4.94
C LEU A 231 -27.95 -0.61 5.75
N TYR A 232 -26.87 -1.14 6.31
CA TYR A 232 -25.87 -0.35 7.01
C TYR A 232 -25.15 0.61 6.03
N CYS A 233 -25.10 1.90 6.41
CA CYS A 233 -24.58 2.96 5.55
C CYS A 233 -23.09 3.29 5.74
N GLY A 234 -22.34 2.51 6.52
CA GLY A 234 -20.97 2.87 6.93
C GLY A 234 -20.93 3.99 7.97
N MET A 235 -19.75 4.27 8.53
CA MET A 235 -19.56 5.41 9.41
C MET A 235 -19.61 6.71 8.60
N GLY A 236 -20.72 7.44 8.69
CA GLY A 236 -20.67 8.89 8.57
C GLY A 236 -19.67 9.42 9.61
N GLY A 237 -18.82 10.37 9.22
CA GLY A 237 -17.83 10.96 10.10
C GLY A 237 -18.43 11.61 11.37
N PRO A 238 -17.60 12.27 12.21
CA PRO A 238 -17.95 12.73 13.56
C PRO A 238 -19.12 13.74 13.65
N LEU A 239 -19.69 14.16 12.53
CA LEU A 239 -20.83 15.06 12.44
C LEU A 239 -22.04 14.21 12.06
N GLY A 240 -22.71 13.66 13.08
CA GLY A 240 -23.88 12.78 13.00
C GLY A 240 -25.07 13.34 12.21
N ALA A 241 -24.92 13.46 10.90
CA ALA A 241 -26.01 13.58 9.97
C ALA A 241 -26.59 12.19 9.77
N SER A 242 -27.87 12.03 10.11
CA SER A 242 -28.68 10.84 9.82
C SER A 242 -28.47 10.45 8.35
N THR A 243 -27.69 9.38 8.09
CA THR A 243 -27.56 8.88 6.73
C THR A 243 -28.91 8.30 6.31
N ARG A 244 -29.44 8.80 5.18
CA ARG A 244 -30.61 8.27 4.47
C ARG A 244 -30.51 6.75 4.35
N GLU A 245 -31.65 6.06 4.30
CA GLU A 245 -31.73 4.63 4.00
C GLU A 245 -30.82 4.28 2.81
N CYS A 246 -29.83 3.41 3.03
CA CYS A 246 -28.98 2.91 1.94
C CYS A 246 -29.69 1.75 1.27
N HIS A 247 -29.88 1.87 -0.04
CA HIS A 247 -30.47 0.81 -0.85
C HIS A 247 -29.42 -0.11 -1.46
N VAL A 248 -28.16 0.34 -1.54
CA VAL A 248 -27.02 -0.46 -2.00
C VAL A 248 -25.79 -0.15 -1.16
N SER A 249 -25.09 -1.20 -0.73
CA SER A 249 -23.80 -1.11 -0.04
C SER A 249 -22.85 -2.16 -0.57
N PHE A 250 -21.56 -1.95 -0.33
CA PHE A 250 -20.52 -2.90 -0.69
C PHE A 250 -19.48 -3.06 0.41
N SER A 251 -18.81 -4.19 0.39
CA SER A 251 -17.69 -4.53 1.27
C SER A 251 -16.55 -5.10 0.44
N VAL A 252 -15.32 -4.66 0.71
CA VAL A 252 -14.09 -5.28 0.20
C VAL A 252 -13.45 -5.97 1.38
N LEU A 253 -13.38 -7.30 1.32
CA LEU A 253 -12.93 -8.17 2.39
C LEU A 253 -11.71 -8.97 1.94
N PRO A 254 -10.74 -9.26 2.82
CA PRO A 254 -9.57 -10.02 2.44
C PRO A 254 -9.98 -11.46 2.12
N ALA A 255 -9.50 -12.02 1.01
CA ALA A 255 -9.74 -13.43 0.71
C ALA A 255 -8.78 -14.37 1.48
N ARG A 256 -7.79 -13.81 2.20
CA ARG A 256 -6.75 -14.52 2.94
C ARG A 256 -6.28 -13.68 4.15
N PRO A 257 -5.97 -14.29 5.30
CA PRO A 257 -5.25 -13.61 6.38
C PRO A 257 -3.84 -13.17 5.94
N PRO A 258 -3.22 -12.16 6.60
CA PRO A 258 -3.75 -11.36 7.71
C PRO A 258 -4.72 -10.25 7.27
N ASP A 259 -5.72 -9.98 8.10
CA ASP A 259 -6.84 -9.10 7.79
C ASP A 259 -6.42 -7.61 7.84
N GLN A 260 -6.20 -6.98 6.68
CA GLN A 260 -5.96 -5.53 6.61
C GLN A 260 -6.83 -4.77 5.59
N ALA A 261 -7.79 -5.41 4.92
CA ALA A 261 -8.68 -4.74 3.98
C ALA A 261 -10.14 -4.89 4.41
N GLY A 262 -10.67 -3.93 5.15
CA GLY A 262 -12.12 -3.78 5.37
C GLY A 262 -12.57 -2.45 4.81
N VAL A 263 -12.87 -2.39 3.51
CA VAL A 263 -13.47 -1.18 2.91
C VAL A 263 -14.98 -1.38 2.89
N PHE A 264 -15.71 -0.40 3.41
CA PHE A 264 -17.16 -0.37 3.38
C PHE A 264 -17.62 0.92 2.71
N GLY A 265 -18.60 0.81 1.82
CA GLY A 265 -19.15 1.96 1.13
C GLY A 265 -20.60 1.77 0.75
N THR A 266 -21.23 2.88 0.36
CA THR A 266 -22.63 2.93 -0.04
C THR A 266 -22.75 3.53 -1.43
N MET A 267 -23.79 3.13 -2.16
CA MET A 267 -24.04 3.57 -3.53
C MET A 267 -25.52 3.90 -3.72
N PRO A 268 -25.86 4.87 -4.59
CA PRO A 268 -27.26 5.21 -4.86
C PRO A 268 -27.99 4.13 -5.67
N ALA A 269 -27.26 3.25 -6.37
CA ALA A 269 -27.79 2.18 -7.21
C ALA A 269 -26.75 1.06 -7.36
N TRP A 270 -27.14 -0.05 -8.01
CA TRP A 270 -26.22 -1.16 -8.30
C TRP A 270 -25.02 -0.65 -9.12
N PRO A 271 -23.78 -0.90 -8.68
CA PRO A 271 -22.60 -0.33 -9.32
C PRO A 271 -22.28 -1.00 -10.66
N ALA A 272 -22.36 -0.25 -11.76
CA ALA A 272 -21.98 -0.74 -13.08
C ALA A 272 -20.50 -1.19 -13.16
N TRP A 273 -19.62 -0.60 -12.35
CA TRP A 273 -18.22 -1.03 -12.25
C TRP A 273 -18.09 -2.45 -11.70
N PHE A 274 -19.02 -2.90 -10.84
CA PHE A 274 -18.99 -4.25 -10.29
C PHE A 274 -19.31 -5.28 -11.35
N ASP A 275 -20.27 -4.99 -12.23
CA ASP A 275 -20.65 -5.88 -13.32
C ASP A 275 -19.48 -6.11 -14.29
N GLN A 276 -18.59 -5.12 -14.45
CA GLN A 276 -17.38 -5.19 -15.28
C GLN A 276 -16.22 -5.98 -14.67
N LEU A 277 -16.26 -6.26 -13.36
CA LEU A 277 -15.23 -7.07 -12.71
C LEU A 277 -15.29 -8.51 -13.23
N THR A 278 -14.13 -9.06 -13.57
CA THR A 278 -13.96 -10.48 -13.88
C THR A 278 -13.84 -11.24 -12.57
N ASP A 279 -14.74 -12.19 -12.33
CA ASP A 279 -14.65 -13.05 -11.14
C ASP A 279 -13.52 -14.06 -11.33
N LEU A 280 -12.56 -14.04 -10.42
CA LEU A 280 -11.41 -14.93 -10.39
C LEU A 280 -11.69 -16.24 -9.64
N ASP A 281 -12.85 -16.37 -8.96
CA ASP A 281 -13.21 -17.65 -8.32
C ASP A 281 -13.70 -18.63 -9.41
N PRO A 282 -13.01 -19.77 -9.62
CA PRO A 282 -13.41 -20.75 -10.62
C PRO A 282 -14.67 -21.57 -10.25
N ASN A 283 -15.30 -21.31 -9.10
CA ASN A 283 -16.48 -22.03 -8.61
C ASN A 283 -17.67 -21.10 -8.37
#